data_AF-A0A133NAH0-F1
#
_entry.id   AF-A0A133NAH0-F1
#
_cell.length_a   1.000
_cell.length_b   1.000
_cell.length_c   1.000
_cell.angle_alpha   90.00
_cell.angle_beta   90.00
_cell.angle_gamma   90.00
#
_symmetry.space_group_name_H-M   'P 1'
#
loop_
_entity.id
_entity.type
_entity.pdbx_description
1 polymer ?
#
loop_
_entity_poly.entity_id
_entity_poly.type
_entity_poly.pdbx_seq_one_letter_code
_entity_poly.pdbx_strand_id
1 'polypeptide(L)'
;FNDKEYTYYEASQHQRYIERKIRSTKERLVAYDAAGLEKEFKNESIKLKQQEKYYKEFSIAANIPMEKDRLQKRKFSRSIAQKAVWANKKANK
;
A
#
# COMPACT_ATOMS: atom_id res chain seq x y z
N PHE A 1 8.02 -16.84 -1.01
CA PHE A 1 7.27 -16.41 -2.21
C PHE A 1 7.42 -17.48 -3.27
N ASN A 2 6.52 -18.46 -3.25
CA ASN A 2 6.27 -19.52 -4.25
C ASN A 2 7.47 -19.97 -5.11
N ASP A 3 8.55 -20.46 -4.48
CA ASP A 3 9.61 -21.28 -5.11
C ASP A 3 10.25 -20.70 -6.38
N LYS A 4 10.15 -19.38 -6.60
CA LYS A 4 10.84 -18.67 -7.67
C LYS A 4 12.05 -17.97 -7.09
N GLU A 5 13.23 -18.37 -7.55
CA GLU A 5 14.42 -17.55 -7.41
C GLU A 5 14.25 -16.33 -8.32
N TYR A 6 14.08 -15.16 -7.70
CA TYR A 6 14.13 -13.90 -8.43
C TYR A 6 15.58 -13.44 -8.49
N THR A 7 16.03 -13.02 -9.67
CA THR A 7 17.23 -12.19 -9.74
C THR A 7 16.98 -10.87 -9.00
N TYR A 8 18.06 -10.21 -8.54
CA TYR A 8 17.93 -8.90 -7.88
C TYR A 8 17.16 -7.87 -8.73
N TYR A 9 17.38 -7.90 -10.05
CA TYR A 9 16.68 -7.02 -10.98
C TYR A 9 15.17 -7.30 -11.03
N GLU A 10 14.77 -8.57 -11.21
CA GLU A 10 13.35 -8.94 -11.25
C GLU A 10 12.65 -8.65 -9.94
N ALA A 11 13.31 -8.92 -8.82
CA ALA A 11 12.80 -8.60 -7.49
C ALA A 11 12.57 -7.09 -7.34
N SER A 12 13.52 -6.27 -7.78
CA SER A 12 13.41 -4.80 -7.75
C SER A 12 12.29 -4.29 -8.67
N GLN A 13 12.10 -4.89 -9.85
CA GLN A 13 11.02 -4.51 -10.77
C GLN A 13 9.64 -4.85 -10.19
N HIS A 14 9.51 -6.03 -9.57
CA HIS A 14 8.27 -6.43 -8.90
C HIS A 14 7.98 -5.56 -7.68
N GLN A 15 9.00 -5.22 -6.89
CA GLN A 15 8.87 -4.27 -5.78
C GLN A 15 8.31 -2.93 -6.26
N ARG A 16 8.88 -2.36 -7.35
CA ARG A 16 8.39 -1.11 -7.96
C ARG A 16 6.96 -1.22 -8.49
N TYR A 17 6.55 -2.39 -8.97
CA TYR A 17 5.17 -2.64 -9.36
C TYR A 17 4.22 -2.54 -8.15
N ILE A 18 4.57 -3.16 -7.03
CA ILE A 18 3.81 -3.08 -5.78
C ILE A 18 3.75 -1.64 -5.27
N GLU A 19 4.88 -0.93 -5.25
CA GLU A 19 4.97 0.48 -4.85
C GLU A 19 4.01 1.38 -5.67
N ARG A 20 3.96 1.18 -7.00
CA ARG A 20 3.03 1.89 -7.89
C ARG A 20 1.57 1.63 -7.51
N LYS A 21 1.22 0.40 -7.18
CA LYS A 21 -0.15 0.06 -6.73
C LYS A 21 -0.48 0.71 -5.39
N ILE A 22 0.44 0.71 -4.43
CA ILE A 22 0.27 1.41 -3.14
C ILE A 22 0.04 2.90 -3.37
N ARG A 23 0.86 3.56 -4.20
CA ARG A 23 0.70 4.99 -4.52
C ARG A 23 -0.65 5.30 -5.19
N SER A 24 -1.10 4.43 -6.09
CA SER A 24 -2.41 4.56 -6.73
C SER A 24 -3.56 4.41 -5.72
N THR A 25 -3.49 3.46 -4.80
CA THR A 25 -4.49 3.34 -3.73
C THR A 25 -4.46 4.55 -2.77
N LYS A 26 -3.29 5.07 -2.40
CA LYS A 26 -3.19 6.32 -1.61
C LYS A 26 -3.83 7.52 -2.32
N GLU A 27 -3.65 7.62 -3.64
CA GLU A 27 -4.29 8.65 -4.45
C GLU A 27 -5.82 8.54 -4.43
N ARG A 28 -6.36 7.32 -4.57
CA ARG A 28 -7.80 7.07 -4.46
C ARG A 28 -8.35 7.43 -3.08
N LEU A 29 -7.62 7.09 -2.00
CA LEU A 29 -8.03 7.47 -0.65
C LEU A 29 -8.11 8.99 -0.47
N VAL A 30 -7.18 9.75 -1.04
CA VAL A 30 -7.26 11.22 -1.03
C VAL A 30 -8.50 11.70 -1.80
N ALA A 31 -8.78 11.12 -2.97
CA ALA A 31 -9.95 11.50 -3.77
C ALA A 31 -11.26 11.16 -3.06
N TYR A 32 -11.38 9.97 -2.47
CA TYR A 32 -12.59 9.54 -1.76
C TYR A 32 -12.82 10.30 -0.46
N ASP A 33 -11.77 10.63 0.29
CA ASP A 33 -11.89 11.50 1.47
C ASP A 33 -12.37 12.90 1.08
N ALA A 34 -11.84 13.47 0.00
CA ALA A 34 -12.26 14.77 -0.52
C ALA A 34 -13.70 14.76 -1.05
N ALA A 35 -14.16 13.63 -1.60
CA ALA A 35 -15.51 13.47 -2.13
C ALA A 35 -16.56 13.02 -1.09
N GLY A 36 -16.15 12.75 0.17
CA GLY A 36 -17.05 12.22 1.20
C GLY A 36 -17.54 10.77 0.95
N LEU A 37 -16.84 10.02 0.11
CA LEU A 37 -17.22 8.65 -0.28
C LEU A 37 -16.69 7.62 0.74
N GLU A 38 -17.37 7.51 1.87
CA GLU A 38 -16.90 6.73 3.02
C GLU A 38 -16.79 5.21 2.76
N LYS A 39 -17.70 4.65 1.96
CA LYS A 39 -17.70 3.20 1.66
C LYS A 39 -16.51 2.82 0.80
N GLU A 40 -16.25 3.59 -0.25
CA GLU A 40 -15.13 3.48 -1.17
C GLU A 40 -13.82 3.70 -0.42
N PHE A 41 -13.78 4.72 0.45
CA PHE A 41 -12.65 4.99 1.33
C PHE A 41 -12.33 3.79 2.22
N LYS A 42 -13.35 3.19 2.86
CA LYS A 42 -13.19 1.99 3.70
C LYS A 42 -12.61 0.81 2.89
N ASN A 43 -13.15 0.55 1.70
CA ASN A 43 -12.71 -0.55 0.85
C ASN A 43 -11.25 -0.37 0.39
N GLU A 44 -10.86 0.81 -0.09
CA GLU A 44 -9.46 1.09 -0.46
C GLU A 44 -8.53 1.10 0.76
N SER A 45 -9.02 1.41 1.96
CA SER A 45 -8.22 1.35 3.19
C SER A 45 -7.82 -0.08 3.56
N ILE A 46 -8.72 -1.03 3.39
CA ILE A 46 -8.43 -2.46 3.59
C ILE A 46 -7.40 -2.92 2.55
N LYS A 47 -7.62 -2.56 1.29
CA LYS A 47 -6.70 -2.88 0.19
C LYS A 47 -5.30 -2.31 0.41
N LEU A 48 -5.20 -1.06 0.88
CA LEU A 48 -3.93 -0.42 1.20
C LEU A 48 -3.15 -1.26 2.23
N LYS A 49 -3.83 -1.74 3.27
CA LYS A 49 -3.18 -2.53 4.33
C LYS A 49 -2.71 -3.90 3.84
N GLN A 50 -3.49 -4.54 2.96
CA GLN A 50 -3.07 -5.78 2.31
C GLN A 50 -1.84 -5.56 1.41
N GLN A 51 -1.81 -4.48 0.63
CA GLN A 51 -0.67 -4.13 -0.22
C GLN A 51 0.59 -3.80 0.59
N GLU A 52 0.46 -3.04 1.68
CA GLU A 52 1.59 -2.71 2.58
C GLU A 52 2.17 -3.98 3.24
N LYS A 53 1.29 -4.90 3.67
CA LYS A 53 1.71 -6.20 4.20
C LYS A 53 2.45 -7.01 3.13
N TYR A 54 1.87 -7.14 1.94
CA TYR A 54 2.47 -7.86 0.82
C TYR A 54 3.82 -7.27 0.40
N TYR A 55 3.93 -5.95 0.33
CA TYR A 55 5.19 -5.26 0.04
C TYR A 55 6.30 -5.61 1.03
N LYS A 56 5.97 -5.60 2.33
CA LYS A 56 6.92 -5.95 3.39
C LYS A 56 7.35 -7.41 3.28
N GLU A 57 6.39 -8.33 3.16
CA GLU A 57 6.67 -9.76 3.03
C GLU A 57 7.50 -10.07 1.79
N PHE A 58 7.18 -9.44 0.66
CA PHE A 58 7.91 -9.60 -0.60
C PHE A 58 9.35 -9.13 -0.47
N SER A 59 9.54 -7.92 0.05
CA SER A 59 10.88 -7.32 0.18
C SER A 59 11.78 -8.16 1.10
N ILE A 60 11.23 -8.70 2.19
CA ILE A 60 11.93 -9.61 3.10
C ILE A 60 12.28 -10.92 2.38
N ALA A 61 11.31 -11.55 1.72
CA ALA A 61 11.52 -12.84 1.07
C ALA A 61 12.48 -12.76 -0.13
N ALA A 62 12.49 -11.64 -0.84
CA ALA A 62 13.41 -11.38 -1.96
C ALA A 62 14.76 -10.80 -1.52
N ASN A 63 14.97 -10.60 -0.20
CA ASN A 63 16.18 -10.01 0.38
C ASN A 63 16.59 -8.67 -0.26
N ILE A 64 15.61 -7.79 -0.49
CA ILE A 64 15.82 -6.44 -1.03
C ILE A 64 15.36 -5.38 -0.02
N PRO A 65 16.05 -4.22 0.05
CA PRO A 65 15.70 -3.17 1.00
C PRO A 65 14.33 -2.56 0.67
N MET A 66 13.60 -2.15 1.71
CA MET A 66 12.35 -1.41 1.55
C MET A 66 12.63 0.09 1.41
N GLU A 67 12.15 0.70 0.33
CA GLU A 67 12.30 2.14 0.08
C GLU A 67 11.04 2.93 0.45
N LYS A 68 10.95 3.40 1.69
CA LYS A 68 9.75 4.07 2.22
C LYS A 68 9.40 5.37 1.49
N ASP A 69 10.39 6.10 0.99
CA ASP A 69 10.19 7.36 0.27
C ASP A 69 9.42 7.15 -1.04
N ARG A 70 9.61 6.00 -1.70
CA ARG A 70 8.88 5.64 -2.93
C ARG A 70 7.39 5.39 -2.70
N LEU A 71 6.98 5.16 -1.46
CA LEU A 71 5.58 4.97 -1.08
C LEU A 71 4.88 6.30 -0.76
N GLN A 72 5.60 7.41 -0.68
CA GLN A 72 5.00 8.72 -0.43
C GLN A 72 4.13 9.14 -1.62
N LYS A 73 2.99 9.76 -1.31
CA LYS A 73 2.08 10.34 -2.32
C LYS A 73 1.65 11.72 -1.83
N ARG A 74 1.78 12.72 -2.69
CA ARG A 74 1.35 14.10 -2.40
C ARG A 74 -0.12 14.11 -1.95
N LYS A 75 -0.45 14.96 -0.97
CA LYS A 75 -1.78 15.09 -0.35
C LYS A 75 -2.24 13.90 0.50
N PHE A 76 -1.52 12.77 0.52
CA PHE A 76 -1.78 11.69 1.49
C PHE A 76 -1.18 12.07 2.85
N SER A 77 -1.94 12.84 3.63
CA SER A 77 -1.51 13.39 4.91
C SER A 77 -1.58 12.35 6.04
N ARG A 78 -0.96 12.68 7.19
CA ARG A 78 -1.05 11.87 8.41
C ARG A 78 -2.50 11.64 8.86
N SER A 79 -3.39 12.63 8.65
CA SER A 79 -4.81 12.52 8.98
C SER A 79 -5.51 11.45 8.13
N ILE A 80 -5.33 11.49 6.81
CA ILE A 80 -5.90 10.49 5.88
C ILE A 80 -5.32 9.10 6.19
N ALA A 81 -4.02 9.01 6.47
CA ALA A 81 -3.38 7.76 6.87
C ALA A 81 -4.00 7.17 8.15
N GLN A 82 -4.27 8.00 9.16
CA GLN A 82 -4.89 7.57 10.41
C GLN A 82 -6.34 7.13 10.20
N LYS A 83 -7.13 7.85 9.40
CA LYS A 83 -8.49 7.44 9.02
C LYS A 83 -8.48 6.06 8.34
N ALA A 84 -7.56 5.83 7.40
CA ALA A 84 -7.45 4.54 6.70
C ALA A 84 -7.11 3.39 7.66
N VAL A 85 -6.21 3.62 8.63
CA VAL A 85 -5.91 2.64 9.68
C VAL A 85 -7.15 2.28 10.49
N TRP A 86 -7.93 3.26 10.93
CA TRP A 86 -9.16 3.04 11.70
C TRP A 86 -10.24 2.34 10.89
N ALA A 87 -10.43 2.73 9.63
CA ALA A 87 -11.38 2.09 8.72
C ALA A 87 -11.05 0.59 8.56
N ASN A 88 -9.77 0.24 8.40
CA ASN A 88 -9.34 -1.15 8.36
C ASN A 88 -9.55 -1.86 9.70
N LYS A 89 -9.21 -1.25 10.84
CA LYS A 89 -9.45 -1.86 12.17
C LYS A 89 -10.92 -2.18 12.40
N LYS A 90 -11.83 -1.25 12.06
CA LYS A 90 -13.28 -1.45 12.17
C LYS A 90 -13.81 -2.54 11.24
N ALA A 91 -13.12 -2.81 10.12
CA ALA A 91 -13.49 -3.88 9.20
C ALA A 91 -13.03 -5.28 9.65
N ASN A 92 -11.97 -5.35 10.46
CA ASN A 92 -11.41 -6.61 10.97
C ASN A 92 -11.83 -6.92 12.43
N LYS A 93 -12.72 -6.11 13.01
CA LYS A 93 -13.33 -6.34 14.31
C LYS A 93 -14.69 -6.95 14.11
#